data_AF-A0A7W1FX87-F1
#
_entry.id   AF-A0A7W1FX87-F1
#
_cell.length_a   1.000
_cell.length_b   1.000
_cell.length_c   1.000
_cell.angle_alpha   90.00
_cell.angle_beta   90.00
_cell.angle_gamma   90.00
#
_symmetry.space_group_name_H-M   'P 1'
#
loop_
_entity.id
_entity.type
_entity.pdbx_description
1 polymer ?
#
loop_
_entity_poly.entity_id
_entity_poly.type
_entity_poly.pdbx_seq_one_letter_code
_entity_poly.pdbx_strand_id
1 'polypeptide(L)'
;MNRKIKNAIIVGLIPATLEGLLIYFADPNTGSWILIQSILFWFSCGFVVYLIDLGINKIVSCILMTVLLNIPWYISLSIGSGKPEHLVPLIVSSIVMGLIIGVVSKRLNKSDEKTTNR
;
A
#
# COMPACT_ATOMS: atom_id res chain seq x y z
N MET A 1 2.20 12.87 19.76
CA MET A 1 2.02 11.71 18.86
C MET A 1 3.38 11.10 18.57
N ASN A 2 3.52 9.77 18.71
CA ASN A 2 4.78 9.07 18.50
C ASN A 2 5.28 9.27 17.04
N ARG A 3 6.53 9.68 16.81
CA ARG A 3 7.04 10.00 15.44
C ARG A 3 6.82 8.86 14.44
N LYS A 4 7.02 7.62 14.90
CA LYS A 4 6.74 6.40 14.12
C LYS A 4 5.29 6.32 13.63
N ILE A 5 4.31 6.69 14.46
CA ILE A 5 2.89 6.68 14.07
C ILE A 5 2.61 7.76 13.04
N LYS A 6 3.21 8.96 13.19
CA LYS A 6 3.08 10.03 12.19
C LYS A 6 3.62 9.59 10.82
N ASN A 7 4.79 8.95 10.80
CA ASN A 7 5.37 8.44 9.56
C ASN A 7 4.53 7.30 8.97
N ALA A 8 4.00 6.40 9.81
CA ALA A 8 3.08 5.34 9.37
C ALA A 8 1.83 5.89 8.68
N ILE A 9 1.24 6.95 9.24
CA ILE A 9 0.09 7.64 8.65
C ILE A 9 0.46 8.22 7.27
N ILE A 10 1.62 8.88 7.15
CA ILE A 10 2.07 9.45 5.86
C ILE A 10 2.26 8.33 4.82
N VAL A 11 2.90 7.23 5.22
CA VAL A 11 3.15 6.09 4.33
C VAL A 11 1.84 5.39 3.92
N GLY A 12 0.82 5.39 4.78
CA GLY A 12 -0.53 4.91 4.43
C GLY A 12 -1.31 5.87 3.54
N LEU A 13 -1.18 7.18 3.73
CA LEU A 13 -1.96 8.18 3.00
C LEU A 13 -1.61 8.23 1.50
N ILE A 14 -0.34 8.02 1.17
CA ILE A 14 0.18 8.04 -0.21
C ILE A 14 -0.50 6.98 -1.10
N PRO A 15 -0.42 5.66 -0.80
CA PRO A 15 -1.07 4.64 -1.60
C PRO A 15 -2.60 4.76 -1.57
N ALA A 16 -3.19 5.20 -0.45
CA ALA A 16 -4.63 5.41 -0.35
C ALA A 16 -5.12 6.52 -1.31
N THR A 17 -4.37 7.61 -1.41
CA THR A 17 -4.69 8.72 -2.32
C THR A 17 -4.45 8.30 -3.78
N LEU A 18 -3.35 7.60 -4.06
CA LEU A 18 -3.07 7.07 -5.39
C LEU A 18 -4.17 6.10 -5.86
N GLU A 19 -4.64 5.21 -4.99
CA GLU A 19 -5.73 4.31 -5.32
C GLU A 19 -7.04 5.07 -5.55
N GLY A 20 -7.38 6.00 -4.66
CA GLY A 20 -8.60 6.81 -4.82
C GLY A 20 -8.61 7.55 -6.16
N LEU A 21 -7.45 8.09 -6.57
CA LEU A 21 -7.29 8.72 -7.89
C LEU A 21 -7.39 7.71 -9.03
N LEU A 22 -6.74 6.54 -8.91
CA LEU A 22 -6.79 5.48 -9.93
C LEU A 22 -8.23 5.03 -10.18
N ILE A 23 -9.01 4.75 -9.13
CA ILE A 23 -10.40 4.33 -9.25
C ILE A 23 -11.24 5.45 -9.88
N TYR A 24 -11.06 6.70 -9.42
CA TYR A 24 -11.81 7.84 -9.93
C TYR A 24 -11.58 8.07 -11.44
N PHE A 25 -10.36 7.91 -11.93
CA PHE A 25 -10.03 8.06 -13.36
C PHE A 25 -10.34 6.82 -14.19
N ALA A 26 -10.24 5.62 -13.62
CA ALA A 26 -10.45 4.37 -14.35
C ALA A 26 -11.92 4.06 -14.57
N ASP A 27 -12.78 4.28 -13.57
CA ASP A 27 -14.21 4.04 -13.68
C ASP A 27 -15.01 4.94 -12.72
N PRO A 28 -15.58 6.07 -13.23
CA PRO A 28 -16.37 6.99 -12.42
C PRO A 28 -17.72 6.41 -11.97
N ASN A 29 -18.13 5.25 -12.49
CA ASN A 29 -19.33 4.52 -12.05
C ASN A 29 -19.04 3.51 -10.93
N THR A 30 -17.79 3.42 -10.46
CA THR A 30 -17.43 2.57 -9.33
C THR A 30 -18.27 2.98 -8.11
N GLY A 31 -18.97 2.02 -7.51
CA GLY A 31 -19.79 2.27 -6.33
C GLY A 31 -18.95 2.89 -5.21
N SER A 32 -19.43 3.99 -4.62
CA SER A 32 -18.74 4.74 -3.57
C SER A 32 -18.28 3.85 -2.40
N TRP A 33 -18.98 2.75 -2.16
CA TRP A 33 -18.61 1.75 -1.16
C TRP A 33 -17.27 1.04 -1.46
N ILE A 34 -17.05 0.63 -2.71
CA ILE A 34 -15.81 -0.03 -3.15
C ILE A 34 -14.64 0.96 -3.08
N LEU A 35 -14.88 2.23 -3.42
CA LEU A 35 -13.88 3.28 -3.33
C LEU A 35 -13.43 3.50 -1.88
N ILE A 36 -14.36 3.61 -0.94
CA ILE A 36 -14.04 3.74 0.49
C ILE A 36 -13.28 2.51 1.00
N GLN A 37 -13.74 1.30 0.67
CA GLN A 37 -13.07 0.06 1.07
C GLN A 37 -11.64 -0.03 0.54
N SER A 38 -11.43 0.36 -0.72
CA SER A 38 -10.11 0.32 -1.37
C SER A 38 -9.16 1.34 -0.76
N ILE A 39 -9.61 2.59 -0.56
CA ILE A 39 -8.81 3.64 0.10
C ILE A 39 -8.42 3.21 1.52
N LEU A 40 -9.36 2.68 2.29
CA LEU A 40 -9.12 2.26 3.66
C LEU A 40 -8.16 1.06 3.73
N PHE A 41 -8.31 0.12 2.79
CA PHE A 41 -7.41 -1.02 2.65
C PHE A 41 -5.99 -0.58 2.34
N TRP A 42 -5.79 0.28 1.34
CA TRP A 42 -4.46 0.79 0.96
C TRP A 42 -3.82 1.64 2.06
N PHE A 43 -4.63 2.43 2.77
CA PHE A 43 -4.18 3.16 3.96
C PHE A 43 -3.66 2.19 5.02
N SER A 44 -4.47 1.17 5.36
CA SER A 44 -4.12 0.17 6.36
C SER A 44 -2.90 -0.65 5.93
N CYS A 45 -2.78 -0.97 4.64
CA CYS A 45 -1.62 -1.66 4.07
C CYS A 45 -0.35 -0.83 4.29
N GLY A 46 -0.31 0.42 3.84
CA GLY A 46 0.88 1.28 4.03
C GLY A 46 1.21 1.50 5.51
N PHE A 47 0.20 1.64 6.36
CA PHE A 47 0.37 1.79 7.81
C PHE A 47 1.02 0.56 8.46
N VAL A 48 0.45 -0.63 8.23
CA VAL A 48 0.92 -1.90 8.83
C VAL A 48 2.31 -2.26 8.28
N VAL A 49 2.50 -2.13 6.98
CA VAL A 49 3.77 -2.44 6.30
C VAL A 49 4.91 -1.52 6.77
N TYR A 50 4.61 -0.25 7.09
CA TYR A 50 5.60 0.65 7.67
C TYR A 50 6.01 0.21 9.09
N LEU A 51 5.04 -0.17 9.93
CA LEU A 51 5.28 -0.53 11.31
C LEU A 51 5.97 -1.89 11.49
N ILE A 52 5.73 -2.82 10.59
CA ILE A 52 6.38 -4.13 10.63
C ILE A 52 7.85 -3.99 10.23
N ASP A 53 8.71 -4.58 11.03
CA ASP A 53 10.12 -4.79 10.72
C ASP A 53 10.38 -6.29 10.62
N LEU A 54 10.77 -6.75 9.43
CA LEU A 54 11.06 -8.16 9.15
C LEU A 54 12.58 -8.45 9.22
N GLY A 55 13.42 -7.47 9.57
CA GLY A 55 14.88 -7.65 9.62
C GLY A 55 15.55 -7.85 8.25
N ILE A 56 14.79 -7.75 7.16
CA ILE A 56 15.28 -7.77 5.77
C ILE A 56 15.26 -6.37 5.16
N ASN A 57 15.73 -6.23 3.91
CA ASN A 57 15.66 -4.95 3.19
C ASN A 57 14.23 -4.40 3.20
N LYS A 58 14.04 -3.19 3.73
CA LYS A 58 12.73 -2.55 3.92
C LYS A 58 11.89 -2.53 2.64
N ILE A 59 12.50 -2.31 1.47
CA ILE A 59 11.77 -2.30 0.19
C ILE A 59 11.21 -3.68 -0.13
N VAL A 60 12.01 -4.73 0.04
CA VAL A 60 11.58 -6.12 -0.23
C VAL A 60 10.52 -6.56 0.77
N SER A 61 10.69 -6.22 2.06
CA SER A 61 9.67 -6.44 3.09
C SER A 61 8.35 -5.76 2.72
N CYS A 62 8.40 -4.50 2.27
CA CYS A 62 7.20 -3.79 1.86
C CYS A 62 6.52 -4.43 0.66
N ILE A 63 7.26 -4.77 -0.40
CA ILE A 63 6.69 -5.44 -1.58
C ILE A 63 6.04 -6.77 -1.19
N LEU A 64 6.75 -7.60 -0.43
CA LEU A 64 6.26 -8.91 -0.02
C LEU A 64 4.98 -8.79 0.83
N MET A 65 4.99 -7.89 1.81
CA MET A 65 3.84 -7.69 2.69
C MET A 65 2.66 -7.06 1.96
N THR A 66 2.90 -6.13 1.05
CA THR A 66 1.83 -5.57 0.21
C THR A 66 1.19 -6.64 -0.66
N VAL A 67 1.99 -7.49 -1.31
CA VAL A 67 1.45 -8.60 -2.12
C VAL A 67 0.67 -9.59 -1.25
N LEU A 68 1.18 -9.93 -0.06
CA LEU A 68 0.53 -10.86 0.86
C LEU A 68 -0.80 -10.29 1.39
N LEU A 69 -0.83 -9.02 1.77
CA LEU A 69 -2.05 -8.35 2.26
C LEU A 69 -3.10 -8.21 1.17
N ASN A 70 -2.71 -8.16 -0.10
CA ASN A 70 -3.63 -7.99 -1.23
C ASN A 70 -4.22 -9.32 -1.75
N ILE A 71 -3.88 -10.46 -1.13
CA ILE A 71 -4.45 -11.78 -1.49
C ILE A 71 -5.98 -11.81 -1.47
N PRO A 72 -6.69 -11.27 -0.46
CA PRO A 72 -8.16 -11.25 -0.45
C PRO A 72 -8.74 -10.53 -1.67
N TRP A 73 -8.10 -9.45 -2.12
CA TRP A 73 -8.50 -8.72 -3.32
C TRP A 73 -8.21 -9.51 -4.61
N TYR A 74 -7.09 -10.22 -4.70
CA TYR A 74 -6.83 -11.10 -5.84
C TYR A 74 -7.90 -12.17 -5.99
N ILE A 75 -8.31 -12.77 -4.87
CA ILE A 75 -9.38 -13.77 -4.85
C ILE A 75 -10.71 -13.13 -5.26
N SER A 76 -11.07 -11.99 -4.68
CA SER A 76 -12.35 -11.30 -4.97
C SER A 76 -12.46 -10.82 -6.42
N LEU A 77 -11.45 -10.10 -6.91
CA LEU A 77 -11.49 -9.41 -8.20
C LEU A 77 -11.11 -10.30 -9.39
N SER A 78 -10.41 -11.41 -9.16
CA SER A 78 -10.02 -12.31 -10.24
C SER A 78 -10.79 -13.62 -10.20
N ILE A 79 -10.72 -14.37 -9.10
CA ILE A 79 -11.36 -15.69 -8.99
C ILE A 79 -12.87 -15.54 -8.79
N GLY A 80 -13.28 -14.71 -7.83
CA GLY A 80 -14.69 -14.45 -7.51
C GLY A 80 -15.45 -13.74 -8.64
N SER A 81 -14.73 -12.98 -9.46
CA SER A 81 -15.29 -12.30 -10.63
C SER A 81 -15.22 -13.14 -11.92
N GLY A 82 -14.67 -14.36 -11.87
CA GLY A 82 -14.54 -15.26 -13.01
C GLY A 82 -13.58 -14.76 -14.12
N LYS A 83 -12.71 -13.79 -13.81
CA LYS A 83 -11.80 -13.14 -14.75
C LYS A 83 -10.34 -13.34 -14.31
N PRO A 84 -9.73 -14.49 -14.63
CA PRO A 84 -8.35 -14.80 -14.25
C PRO A 84 -7.34 -13.83 -14.87
N GLU A 85 -7.67 -13.19 -15.98
CA GLU A 85 -6.85 -12.18 -16.66
C GLU A 85 -6.56 -10.93 -15.81
N HIS A 86 -7.36 -10.62 -14.79
CA HIS A 86 -7.09 -9.50 -13.88
C HIS A 86 -6.01 -9.77 -12.82
N LEU A 87 -5.64 -11.04 -12.58
CA LEU A 87 -4.63 -11.41 -11.58
C LEU A 87 -3.27 -10.76 -11.86
N VAL A 88 -2.82 -10.78 -13.11
CA VAL A 88 -1.49 -10.24 -13.48
C VAL A 88 -1.44 -8.73 -13.24
N PRO A 89 -2.38 -7.92 -13.76
CA PRO A 89 -2.46 -6.49 -13.43
C PRO A 89 -2.54 -6.21 -11.92
N LEU A 90 -3.31 -7.01 -11.17
CA LEU A 90 -3.45 -6.86 -9.71
C LEU A 90 -2.12 -7.08 -8.98
N ILE A 91 -1.38 -8.13 -9.33
CA ILE A 91 -0.06 -8.41 -8.74
C ILE A 91 0.93 -7.30 -9.11
N VAL A 92 0.94 -6.86 -10.37
CA VAL A 92 1.82 -5.78 -10.83
C VAL A 92 1.51 -4.49 -10.06
N SER A 93 0.23 -4.14 -9.90
CA SER A 93 -0.20 -2.98 -9.12
C SER A 93 0.28 -3.07 -7.67
N SER A 94 0.13 -4.24 -7.03
CA SER A 94 0.63 -4.46 -5.67
C SER A 94 2.13 -4.28 -5.52
N ILE A 95 2.91 -4.75 -6.50
CA ILE A 95 4.37 -4.57 -6.50
C ILE A 95 4.72 -3.10 -6.65
N VAL A 96 4.03 -2.37 -7.55
CA VAL A 96 4.25 -0.93 -7.75
C VAL A 96 3.93 -0.15 -6.47
N MET A 97 2.77 -0.38 -5.87
CA MET A 97 2.39 0.27 -4.61
C MET A 97 3.31 -0.13 -3.45
N GLY A 98 3.68 -1.41 -3.35
CA GLY A 98 4.62 -1.89 -2.34
C GLY A 98 6.01 -1.27 -2.48
N LEU A 99 6.44 -1.01 -3.72
CA LEU A 99 7.69 -0.31 -4.00
C LEU A 99 7.61 1.17 -3.61
N ILE A 100 6.50 1.85 -3.90
CA ILE A 100 6.26 3.24 -3.46
C ILE A 100 6.29 3.31 -1.93
N ILE A 101 5.54 2.45 -1.24
CA ILE A 101 5.52 2.33 0.22
C ILE A 101 6.94 2.09 0.74
N GLY A 102 7.69 1.17 0.14
CA GLY A 102 9.06 0.84 0.54
C GLY A 102 10.04 2.01 0.39
N VAL A 103 9.96 2.75 -0.73
CA VAL A 103 10.81 3.92 -0.99
C VAL A 103 10.50 5.05 -0.01
N VAL A 104 9.21 5.36 0.21
CA VAL A 104 8.79 6.39 1.17
C VAL A 104 9.23 6.00 2.59
N SER A 105 8.99 4.74 2.99
CA SER A 105 9.39 4.20 4.29
C SER A 105 10.89 4.36 4.52
N LYS A 106 11.71 4.00 3.53
CA LYS A 106 13.18 4.12 3.59
C LYS A 106 13.63 5.57 3.70
N ARG A 107 12.99 6.49 2.96
CA ARG A 107 13.31 7.92 3.03
C ARG A 107 12.97 8.53 4.39
N LEU A 108 11.79 8.22 4.94
CA LEU A 108 11.37 8.73 6.25
C LEU A 108 12.27 8.23 7.38
N ASN A 109 12.63 6.94 7.37
CA ASN A 109 13.53 6.38 8.38
C ASN A 109 14.93 7.02 8.31
N LYS A 110 15.46 7.28 7.11
CA LYS A 110 16.76 7.95 6.92
C LYS A 110 16.75 9.41 7.40
N SER A 111 15.62 10.11 7.23
CA SER A 111 15.46 11.49 7.74
C SER A 111 15.38 11.53 9.27
N ASP A 112 14.74 10.55 9.90
CA ASP A 112 14.72 10.45 11.37
C ASP A 112 16.12 10.21 11.94
N GLU A 113 16.91 9.32 11.35
CA GLU A 113 18.29 9.03 11.77
C GLU A 113 19.21 10.27 11.70
N LYS A 114 19.05 11.12 10.66
CA LYS A 114 19.78 12.38 10.53
C LYS A 114 19.40 13.43 11.58
N THR A 115 18.19 13.36 12.12
CA THR A 115 17.68 14.33 13.09
C THR A 115 18.04 13.95 14.53
N THR A 116 18.26 12.66 14.79
CA THR A 116 18.72 12.17 16.11
C THR A 116 20.23 12.34 16.30
N ASN A 117 21.02 12.35 15.22
CA ASN A 117 22.47 12.59 15.26
C ASN A 117 22.87 14.08 15.16
N ARG A 118 21.93 15.00 15.37
CA ARG A 118 22.15 16.45 15.49
C ARG A 118 21.65 16.92 16.83
#